data_AF-A0A7K3Z249-F1
#
_entry.id   AF-A0A7K3Z249-F1
#
_cell.length_a   1.000
_cell.length_b   1.000
_cell.length_c   1.000
_cell.angle_alpha   90.00
_cell.angle_beta   90.00
_cell.angle_gamma   90.00
#
_symmetry.space_group_name_H-M   'P 1'
#
loop_
_entity.id
_entity.type
_entity.pdbx_description
1 polymer ?
#
loop_
_entity_poly.entity_id
_entity_poly.type
_entity_poly.pdbx_seq_one_letter_code
_entity_poly.pdbx_strand_id
1 'polypeptide(L)'
;MMLKFRRLTWFSIACLAILCLAIPVSAAEYKVGVKTGDWVIYGNYEVVDTGDEGSIPAWSKLEVSAVADQKVLFFANGFYRNGTEFYYHMERSIVSNTTLIIGANLSEGDLVTPNEEARINRTETQRYLGVDRTVNIVELTRSIEGVDFSALFVYDQATGLLLEYRIEETLEAEVTSDYKYAYNIVDSNIFGVKPSPTVEPPVDSNHYLIWIGGAAAATAVIVLIGILVFKKKQSTKKRKHK
;
A
#
# COMPACT_ATOMS: atom_id res chain seq x y z
N MET A 1 41.26 17.41 -57.13
CA MET A 1 40.35 18.29 -56.36
C MET A 1 39.01 17.63 -56.00
N MET A 2 38.44 16.74 -56.83
CA MET A 2 37.15 16.07 -56.58
C MET A 2 37.11 15.06 -55.41
N LEU A 3 38.24 14.45 -55.02
CA LEU A 3 38.27 13.41 -53.97
C LEU A 3 38.05 13.96 -52.54
N LYS A 4 38.44 15.23 -52.29
CA LYS A 4 38.26 15.90 -50.99
C LYS A 4 36.80 16.33 -50.76
N PHE A 5 36.09 16.72 -51.83
CA PHE A 5 34.69 17.11 -51.77
C PHE A 5 33.76 15.92 -51.46
N ARG A 6 34.05 14.74 -52.03
CA ARG A 6 33.28 13.51 -51.80
C ARG A 6 33.40 12.96 -50.38
N ARG A 7 34.53 13.19 -49.69
CA ARG A 7 34.71 12.80 -48.28
C ARG A 7 33.97 13.73 -47.32
N LEU A 8 33.88 15.02 -47.64
CA LEU A 8 33.19 16.01 -46.83
C LEU A 8 31.66 15.83 -46.87
N THR A 9 31.11 15.48 -48.04
CA THR A 9 29.67 15.20 -48.18
C THR A 9 29.25 13.92 -47.44
N TRP A 10 30.06 12.86 -47.47
CA TRP A 10 29.78 11.63 -46.72
C TRP A 10 29.89 11.83 -45.20
N PHE A 11 30.86 12.62 -44.73
CA PHE A 11 30.96 12.99 -43.31
C PHE A 11 29.74 13.80 -42.84
N SER A 12 29.24 14.70 -43.69
CA SER A 12 28.07 15.54 -43.36
C SER A 12 26.78 14.71 -43.29
N ILE A 13 26.59 13.75 -44.19
CA ILE A 13 25.44 12.83 -44.17
C ILE A 13 25.50 11.91 -42.94
N ALA A 14 26.69 11.42 -42.57
CA ALA A 14 26.86 10.61 -41.37
C ALA A 14 26.57 11.40 -40.08
N CYS A 15 27.06 12.65 -39.96
CA CYS A 15 26.72 13.51 -38.82
C CYS A 15 25.23 13.86 -38.75
N LEU A 16 24.57 14.10 -39.90
CA LEU A 16 23.14 14.37 -39.94
C LEU A 16 22.31 13.14 -39.54
N ALA A 17 22.73 11.94 -39.97
CA ALA A 17 22.11 10.68 -39.56
C ALA A 17 22.30 10.40 -38.05
N ILE A 18 23.47 10.71 -37.48
CA ILE A 18 23.72 10.59 -36.04
C ILE A 18 22.89 11.62 -35.23
N LEU A 19 22.72 12.85 -35.74
CA LEU A 19 21.82 13.84 -35.12
C LEU A 19 20.34 13.44 -35.18
N CYS A 20 19.90 12.77 -36.25
CA CYS A 20 18.54 12.24 -36.36
C CYS A 20 18.30 11.00 -35.49
N LEU A 21 19.36 10.30 -35.07
CA LEU A 21 19.31 9.16 -34.15
C LEU A 21 19.55 9.55 -32.69
N ALA A 22 19.78 10.83 -32.40
CA ALA A 22 19.82 11.34 -31.04
C ALA A 22 18.39 11.35 -30.47
N ILE A 23 17.93 10.18 -30.01
CA ILE A 23 16.74 10.07 -29.18
C ILE A 23 17.03 10.95 -27.95
N PRO A 24 16.21 11.96 -27.64
CA PRO A 24 16.40 12.73 -26.42
C PRO A 24 16.30 11.75 -25.25
N VAL A 25 17.42 11.54 -24.55
CA VAL A 25 17.41 10.94 -23.21
C VAL A 25 16.73 11.96 -22.31
N SER A 26 15.40 11.88 -22.24
CA SER A 26 14.64 12.65 -21.28
C SER A 26 14.91 12.04 -19.91
N ALA A 27 15.47 12.82 -19.00
CA ALA A 27 15.48 12.43 -17.59
C ALA A 27 14.02 12.29 -17.13
N ALA A 28 13.67 11.16 -16.51
CA ALA A 28 12.35 10.96 -15.94
C ALA A 28 12.06 12.05 -14.90
N GLU A 29 10.86 12.62 -14.95
CA GLU A 29 10.44 13.65 -14.01
C GLU A 29 9.73 13.00 -12.81
N TYR A 30 10.31 13.12 -11.61
CA TYR A 30 9.76 12.50 -10.40
C TYR A 30 8.74 13.43 -9.74
N LYS A 31 7.46 13.12 -9.94
CA LYS A 31 6.32 13.85 -9.36
C LYS A 31 5.43 12.94 -8.52
N VAL A 32 4.81 13.50 -7.49
CA VAL A 32 3.76 12.81 -6.73
C VAL A 32 2.48 12.78 -7.59
N GLY A 33 1.89 11.60 -7.79
CA GLY A 33 0.67 11.43 -8.58
C GLY A 33 -0.64 11.34 -7.78
N VAL A 34 -0.54 11.36 -6.46
CA VAL A 34 -1.70 11.33 -5.56
C VAL A 34 -2.05 12.71 -5.01
N LYS A 35 -3.26 12.86 -4.50
CA LYS A 35 -3.74 14.04 -3.78
C LYS A 35 -4.33 13.66 -2.42
N THR A 36 -4.44 14.64 -1.53
CA THR A 36 -5.15 14.48 -0.25
C THR A 36 -6.54 13.88 -0.47
N GLY A 37 -6.86 12.85 0.31
CA GLY A 37 -8.12 12.09 0.23
C GLY A 37 -8.08 10.90 -0.73
N ASP A 38 -7.02 10.71 -1.52
CA ASP A 38 -6.80 9.46 -2.23
C ASP A 38 -6.50 8.32 -1.24
N TRP A 39 -7.03 7.14 -1.48
CA TRP A 39 -6.82 5.99 -0.62
C TRP A 39 -6.88 4.66 -1.37
N VAL A 40 -6.21 3.66 -0.78
CA VAL A 40 -6.26 2.26 -1.17
C VAL A 40 -6.52 1.41 0.07
N ILE A 41 -7.25 0.31 -0.08
CA ILE A 41 -7.36 -0.74 0.93
C ILE A 41 -6.62 -1.96 0.39
N TYR A 42 -5.65 -2.42 1.16
CA TYR A 42 -4.96 -3.68 0.95
C TYR A 42 -5.65 -4.80 1.73
N GLY A 43 -5.69 -5.97 1.12
CA GLY A 43 -6.24 -7.20 1.69
C GLY A 43 -5.54 -8.41 1.09
N ASN A 44 -6.20 -9.57 1.19
CA ASN A 44 -5.68 -10.84 0.69
C ASN A 44 -4.25 -11.13 1.18
N TYR A 45 -3.96 -10.79 2.43
CA TYR A 45 -2.66 -11.04 3.02
C TYR A 45 -2.38 -12.55 2.99
N GLU A 46 -1.31 -12.95 2.32
CA GLU A 46 -0.78 -14.30 2.31
C GLU A 46 0.57 -14.26 3.03
N VAL A 47 0.65 -14.95 4.16
CA VAL A 47 1.88 -14.97 4.97
C VAL A 47 2.21 -16.42 5.29
N VAL A 48 3.43 -16.81 4.95
CA VAL A 48 4.05 -18.04 5.40
C VAL A 48 5.20 -17.60 6.29
N ASP A 49 5.07 -17.82 7.59
CA ASP A 49 6.07 -17.45 8.59
C ASP A 49 6.00 -18.44 9.78
N THR A 50 7.04 -18.43 10.59
CA THR A 50 7.14 -19.09 11.90
C THR A 50 6.63 -18.21 13.07
N GLY A 51 6.20 -16.97 12.79
CA GLY A 51 5.78 -15.96 13.78
C GLY A 51 4.31 -15.96 14.20
N ASP A 52 3.90 -14.88 14.88
CA ASP A 52 2.55 -14.69 15.42
C ASP A 52 1.56 -14.25 14.34
N GLU A 53 0.72 -15.19 13.88
CA GLU A 53 -0.38 -14.93 12.94
C GLU A 53 -1.29 -13.78 13.37
N GLY A 54 -1.38 -13.51 14.67
CA GLY A 54 -2.19 -12.42 15.23
C GLY A 54 -1.73 -11.03 14.82
N SER A 55 -0.50 -10.87 14.31
CA SER A 55 0.05 -9.60 13.83
C SER A 55 -0.14 -9.35 12.32
N ILE A 56 -0.71 -10.31 11.60
CA ILE A 56 -0.99 -10.17 10.16
C ILE A 56 -2.25 -9.34 9.98
N PRO A 57 -2.25 -8.28 9.14
CA PRO A 57 -3.48 -7.55 8.83
C PRO A 57 -4.54 -8.45 8.18
N ALA A 58 -5.80 -8.29 8.60
CA ALA A 58 -6.95 -8.80 7.84
C ALA A 58 -7.20 -7.88 6.63
N TRP A 59 -7.14 -6.57 6.87
CA TRP A 59 -7.10 -5.52 5.86
C TRP A 59 -6.38 -4.30 6.42
N SER A 60 -5.83 -3.46 5.54
CA SER A 60 -5.30 -2.15 5.92
C SER A 60 -5.71 -1.10 4.89
N LYS A 61 -6.13 0.08 5.34
CA LYS A 61 -6.37 1.23 4.50
C LYS A 61 -5.19 2.19 4.61
N LEU A 62 -4.75 2.70 3.47
CA LEU A 62 -3.73 3.73 3.35
C LEU A 62 -4.38 4.96 2.69
N GLU A 63 -4.47 6.06 3.42
CA GLU A 63 -5.08 7.31 2.96
C GLU A 63 -4.07 8.46 2.93
N VAL A 64 -4.04 9.21 1.83
CA VAL A 64 -3.19 10.39 1.67
C VAL A 64 -3.76 11.54 2.51
N SER A 65 -3.09 11.86 3.61
CA SER A 65 -3.47 12.97 4.49
C SER A 65 -2.93 14.31 3.98
N ALA A 66 -1.69 14.32 3.46
CA ALA A 66 -1.07 15.53 2.91
C ALA A 66 -0.03 15.18 1.85
N VAL A 67 0.18 16.11 0.91
CA VAL A 67 1.26 16.07 -0.07
C VAL A 67 2.06 17.37 0.05
N ALA A 68 3.37 17.25 0.16
CA ALA A 68 4.29 18.39 0.19
C ALA A 68 5.55 18.03 -0.61
N ASP A 69 5.81 18.78 -1.69
CA ASP A 69 6.91 18.53 -2.61
C ASP A 69 6.93 17.08 -3.14
N GLN A 70 7.96 16.31 -2.79
CA GLN A 70 8.16 14.90 -3.14
C GLN A 70 7.76 13.93 -2.02
N LYS A 71 7.07 14.45 -0.99
CA LYS A 71 6.69 13.71 0.21
C LYS A 71 5.19 13.58 0.33
N VAL A 72 4.77 12.42 0.83
CA VAL A 72 3.37 12.09 1.08
C VAL A 72 3.24 11.63 2.52
N LEU A 73 2.34 12.28 3.25
CA LEU A 73 1.91 11.85 4.57
C LEU A 73 0.69 10.96 4.42
N PHE A 74 0.81 9.71 4.82
CA PHE A 74 -0.27 8.76 4.90
C PHE A 74 -0.85 8.66 6.31
N PHE A 75 -2.14 8.42 6.40
CA PHE A 75 -2.81 7.84 7.55
C PHE A 75 -3.16 6.40 7.21
N ALA A 76 -2.59 5.46 7.97
CA ALA A 76 -2.87 4.05 7.84
C ALA A 76 -3.74 3.58 9.00
N ASN A 77 -4.75 2.76 8.71
CA ASN A 77 -5.52 2.08 9.74
C ASN A 77 -6.02 0.71 9.26
N GLY A 78 -6.52 -0.11 10.16
CA GLY A 78 -7.05 -1.42 9.80
C GLY A 78 -7.26 -2.32 11.01
N PHE A 79 -7.42 -3.60 10.72
CA PHE A 79 -7.55 -4.66 11.72
C PHE A 79 -6.53 -5.75 11.44
N TYR A 80 -5.92 -6.27 12.49
CA TYR A 80 -5.21 -7.54 12.43
C TYR A 80 -6.19 -8.71 12.41
N ARG A 81 -5.74 -9.89 11.99
CA ARG A 81 -6.56 -11.12 11.98
C ARG A 81 -7.09 -11.52 13.35
N ASN A 82 -6.40 -11.12 14.42
CA ASN A 82 -6.87 -11.31 15.80
C ASN A 82 -7.97 -10.31 16.23
N GLY A 83 -8.40 -9.42 15.34
CA GLY A 83 -9.43 -8.40 15.58
C GLY A 83 -8.93 -7.13 16.26
N THR A 84 -7.63 -7.00 16.54
CA THR A 84 -7.05 -5.78 17.12
C THR A 84 -6.96 -4.69 16.07
N GLU A 85 -7.46 -3.50 16.40
CA GLU A 85 -7.34 -2.31 15.56
C GLU A 85 -5.94 -1.72 15.61
N PHE A 86 -5.50 -1.14 14.49
CA PHE A 86 -4.31 -0.30 14.45
C PHE A 86 -4.56 0.97 13.65
N TYR A 87 -3.80 2.00 13.98
CA TYR A 87 -3.74 3.24 13.21
C TYR A 87 -2.42 3.96 13.47
N TYR A 88 -1.87 4.59 12.44
CA TYR A 88 -0.63 5.38 12.54
C TYR A 88 -0.48 6.30 11.33
N HIS A 89 0.36 7.33 11.48
CA HIS A 89 0.77 8.16 10.37
C HIS A 89 2.15 7.75 9.89
N MET A 90 2.39 7.84 8.58
CA MET A 90 3.71 7.61 8.01
C MET A 90 4.01 8.57 6.88
N GLU A 91 5.22 9.11 6.87
CA GLU A 91 5.74 9.88 5.74
C GLU A 91 6.50 8.93 4.78
N ARG A 92 6.27 9.11 3.48
CA ARG A 92 7.03 8.46 2.41
C ARG A 92 7.51 9.51 1.42
N SER A 93 8.61 9.20 0.74
CA SER A 93 9.28 10.09 -0.19
C SER A 93 9.49 9.33 -1.49
N ILE A 94 9.02 9.89 -2.61
CA ILE A 94 9.16 9.27 -3.94
C ILE A 94 10.62 9.21 -4.43
N VAL A 95 11.57 9.77 -3.67
CA VAL A 95 13.00 9.79 -4.01
C VAL A 95 13.92 9.01 -3.06
N SER A 96 13.37 8.40 -2.00
CA SER A 96 14.19 7.68 -1.00
C SER A 96 13.46 6.65 -0.13
N ASN A 97 12.12 6.59 -0.13
CA ASN A 97 11.35 5.64 0.70
C ASN A 97 10.08 5.23 -0.05
N THR A 98 10.27 4.38 -1.07
CA THR A 98 9.32 4.22 -2.17
C THR A 98 8.47 2.97 -2.14
N THR A 99 8.60 2.13 -1.11
CA THR A 99 7.88 0.85 -1.03
C THR A 99 6.38 0.96 -1.24
N LEU A 100 5.74 2.02 -0.73
CA LEU A 100 4.29 2.25 -0.87
C LEU A 100 3.93 3.20 -2.02
N ILE A 101 4.89 4.00 -2.47
CA ILE A 101 4.68 5.03 -3.48
C ILE A 101 5.97 5.37 -4.22
N ILE A 102 5.92 5.35 -5.55
CA ILE A 102 6.98 5.80 -6.45
C ILE A 102 6.56 7.10 -7.16
N GLY A 103 7.46 7.64 -7.99
CA GLY A 103 7.09 8.72 -8.91
C GLY A 103 5.97 8.30 -9.85
N ALA A 104 5.05 9.23 -10.13
CA ALA A 104 3.97 9.02 -11.08
C ALA A 104 4.45 9.19 -12.52
N ASN A 105 3.77 8.50 -13.43
CA ASN A 105 4.03 8.46 -14.88
C ASN A 105 5.43 7.97 -15.26
N LEU A 106 6.10 7.26 -14.35
CA LEU A 106 7.30 6.50 -14.71
C LEU A 106 6.91 5.34 -15.64
N SER A 107 7.89 4.80 -16.34
CA SER A 107 7.71 3.75 -17.33
C SER A 107 8.88 2.77 -17.35
N GLU A 108 8.74 1.70 -18.12
CA GLU A 108 9.77 0.68 -18.29
C GLU A 108 11.14 1.29 -18.58
N GLY A 109 12.15 0.86 -17.83
CA GLY A 109 13.52 1.35 -17.92
C GLY A 109 13.81 2.59 -17.08
N ASP A 110 12.81 3.35 -16.61
CA ASP A 110 13.02 4.44 -15.66
C ASP A 110 13.53 3.90 -14.31
N LEU A 111 14.31 4.72 -13.58
CA LEU A 111 14.69 4.36 -12.22
C LEU A 111 13.46 4.46 -11.31
N VAL A 112 13.36 3.57 -10.33
CA VAL A 112 12.30 3.59 -9.32
C VAL A 112 12.42 4.83 -8.44
N THR A 113 13.67 5.21 -8.14
CA THR A 113 14.02 6.45 -7.43
C THR A 113 15.20 7.11 -8.17
N PRO A 114 15.37 8.44 -8.12
CA PRO A 114 16.45 9.10 -8.85
C PRO A 114 17.85 8.83 -8.26
N ASN A 115 17.92 8.24 -7.06
CA ASN A 115 19.18 8.05 -6.32
C ASN A 115 19.62 6.58 -6.25
N GLU A 116 18.82 5.65 -6.76
CA GLU A 116 19.10 4.22 -6.72
C GLU A 116 19.12 3.64 -8.13
N GLU A 117 19.81 2.52 -8.30
CA GLU A 117 19.96 1.88 -9.62
C GLU A 117 18.79 0.98 -10.01
N ALA A 118 17.85 0.73 -9.09
CA ALA A 118 16.67 -0.10 -9.35
C ALA A 118 15.81 0.53 -10.45
N ARG A 119 15.40 -0.27 -11.43
CA ARG A 119 14.59 0.16 -12.58
C ARG A 119 13.26 -0.53 -12.63
N ILE A 120 12.29 0.10 -13.27
CA ILE A 120 11.04 -0.55 -13.65
C ILE A 120 11.34 -1.59 -14.72
N ASN A 121 11.04 -2.85 -14.43
CA ASN A 121 11.32 -3.99 -15.30
C ASN A 121 10.37 -4.04 -16.49
N ARG A 122 9.08 -3.75 -16.25
CA ARG A 122 8.02 -3.81 -17.27
C ARG A 122 6.94 -2.76 -16.99
N THR A 123 6.34 -2.23 -18.06
CA THR A 123 5.09 -1.46 -17.98
C THR A 123 4.04 -2.13 -18.85
N GLU A 124 2.91 -2.52 -18.25
CA GLU A 124 1.88 -3.27 -18.96
C GLU A 124 0.47 -2.90 -18.47
N THR A 125 -0.56 -3.38 -19.19
CA THR A 125 -1.95 -3.21 -18.78
C THR A 125 -2.42 -4.41 -17.98
N GLN A 126 -2.92 -4.18 -16.77
CA GLN A 126 -3.53 -5.19 -15.91
C GLN A 126 -4.87 -4.71 -15.38
N ARG A 127 -5.77 -5.64 -15.03
CA ARG A 127 -7.11 -5.30 -14.54
C ARG A 127 -7.19 -5.39 -13.02
N TYR A 128 -7.46 -4.25 -12.38
CA TYR A 128 -7.64 -4.12 -10.94
C TYR A 128 -9.02 -3.57 -10.63
N LEU A 129 -9.72 -4.20 -9.66
CA LEU A 129 -11.06 -3.77 -9.22
C LEU A 129 -12.05 -3.54 -10.38
N GLY A 130 -11.93 -4.35 -11.45
CA GLY A 130 -12.76 -4.26 -12.65
C GLY A 130 -12.34 -3.19 -13.68
N VAL A 131 -11.26 -2.44 -13.44
CA VAL A 131 -10.76 -1.37 -14.32
C VAL A 131 -9.39 -1.75 -14.88
N ASP A 132 -9.18 -1.56 -16.18
CA ASP A 132 -7.86 -1.71 -16.79
C ASP A 132 -6.96 -0.54 -16.39
N ARG A 133 -5.77 -0.86 -15.88
CA ARG A 133 -4.77 0.08 -15.40
C ARG A 133 -3.44 -0.19 -16.09
N THR A 134 -2.73 0.86 -16.48
CA THR A 134 -1.31 0.76 -16.79
C THR A 134 -0.55 0.66 -15.48
N VAL A 135 0.29 -0.36 -15.34
CA VAL A 135 1.06 -0.64 -14.13
C VAL A 135 2.54 -0.77 -14.43
N ASN A 136 3.36 -0.40 -13.45
CA ASN A 136 4.81 -0.57 -13.47
C ASN A 136 5.18 -1.73 -12.55
N ILE A 137 5.92 -2.70 -13.09
CA ILE A 137 6.33 -3.91 -12.37
C ILE A 137 7.82 -3.79 -12.05
N VAL A 138 8.15 -3.95 -10.78
CA VAL A 138 9.52 -4.00 -10.25
C VAL A 138 9.76 -5.38 -9.67
N GLU A 139 10.71 -6.11 -10.24
CA GLU A 139 11.14 -7.45 -9.83
C GLU A 139 12.58 -7.37 -9.32
N LEU A 140 12.80 -7.83 -8.09
CA LEU A 140 14.12 -7.92 -7.48
C LEU A 140 14.38 -9.36 -7.08
N THR A 141 15.50 -9.92 -7.53
CA THR A 141 15.96 -11.25 -7.11
C THR A 141 17.42 -11.17 -6.68
N ARG A 142 17.74 -11.74 -5.52
CA ARG A 142 19.12 -11.81 -5.01
C ARG A 142 19.34 -13.16 -4.32
N SER A 143 20.55 -13.68 -4.46
CA SER A 143 21.01 -14.87 -3.74
C SER A 143 22.27 -14.50 -2.97
N ILE A 144 22.24 -14.60 -1.64
CA ILE A 144 23.36 -14.24 -0.76
C ILE A 144 23.53 -15.33 0.29
N GLU A 145 24.71 -15.96 0.33
CA GLU A 145 25.10 -16.90 1.40
C GLU A 145 24.08 -18.02 1.69
N GLY A 146 23.41 -18.56 0.66
CA GLY A 146 22.40 -19.62 0.81
C GLY A 146 20.99 -19.11 1.13
N VAL A 147 20.77 -17.80 1.07
CA VAL A 147 19.44 -17.16 1.11
C VAL A 147 19.06 -16.68 -0.28
N ASP A 148 17.98 -17.22 -0.82
CA ASP A 148 17.33 -16.70 -2.01
C ASP A 148 16.23 -15.73 -1.61
N PHE A 149 16.30 -14.51 -2.12
CA PHE A 149 15.34 -13.44 -1.91
C PHE A 149 14.71 -13.07 -3.25
N SER A 150 13.39 -13.00 -3.30
CA SER A 150 12.65 -12.42 -4.41
C SER A 150 11.58 -11.44 -3.94
N ALA A 151 11.41 -10.35 -4.68
CA ALA A 151 10.39 -9.36 -4.43
C ALA A 151 9.73 -8.90 -5.74
N LEU A 152 8.42 -8.71 -5.69
CA LEU A 152 7.59 -8.16 -6.75
C LEU A 152 6.80 -6.98 -6.19
N PHE A 153 6.90 -5.84 -6.86
CA PHE A 153 6.09 -4.66 -6.60
C PHE A 153 5.36 -4.27 -7.88
N VAL A 154 4.05 -4.11 -7.80
CA VAL A 154 3.25 -3.60 -8.90
C VAL A 154 2.70 -2.25 -8.49
N TYR A 155 3.04 -1.19 -9.21
CA TYR A 155 2.59 0.18 -8.94
C TYR A 155 1.61 0.66 -10.03
N ASP A 156 0.57 1.38 -9.66
CA ASP A 156 -0.27 2.11 -10.62
C ASP A 156 0.56 3.20 -11.29
N GLN A 157 0.68 3.17 -12.61
CA GLN A 157 1.56 4.10 -13.34
C GLN A 157 1.14 5.56 -13.14
N ALA A 158 -0.16 5.84 -13.15
CA ALA A 158 -0.68 7.20 -13.12
C ALA A 158 -0.49 7.89 -11.75
N THR A 159 -0.61 7.13 -10.67
CA THR A 159 -0.55 7.66 -9.29
C THR A 159 0.77 7.37 -8.58
N GLY A 160 1.47 6.31 -8.98
CA GLY A 160 2.65 5.77 -8.31
C GLY A 160 2.35 4.93 -7.07
N LEU A 161 1.09 4.71 -6.69
CA LEU A 161 0.74 3.90 -5.51
C LEU A 161 0.94 2.41 -5.77
N LEU A 162 1.38 1.69 -4.74
CA LEU A 162 1.50 0.24 -4.76
C LEU A 162 0.12 -0.43 -4.89
N LEU A 163 0.01 -1.39 -5.79
CA LEU A 163 -1.18 -2.20 -6.03
C LEU A 163 -1.00 -3.63 -5.53
N GLU A 164 0.20 -4.19 -5.71
CA GLU A 164 0.56 -5.53 -5.24
C GLU A 164 1.97 -5.55 -4.68
N TYR A 165 2.13 -6.37 -3.66
CA TYR A 165 3.39 -6.64 -3.01
C TYR A 165 3.54 -8.14 -2.82
N ARG A 166 4.72 -8.66 -3.10
CA ARG A 166 5.12 -10.02 -2.73
C ARG A 166 6.61 -10.03 -2.40
N ILE A 167 6.95 -10.63 -1.27
CA ILE A 167 8.31 -11.04 -0.96
C ILE A 167 8.30 -12.52 -0.62
N GLU A 168 9.31 -13.22 -1.12
CA GLU A 168 9.59 -14.61 -0.79
C GLU A 168 11.09 -14.71 -0.44
N GLU A 169 11.39 -15.35 0.67
CA GLU A 169 12.73 -15.66 1.15
C GLU A 169 12.84 -17.15 1.42
N THR A 170 13.88 -17.79 0.88
CA THR A 170 14.17 -19.20 1.09
C THR A 170 15.58 -19.32 1.65
N LEU A 171 15.71 -19.86 2.85
CA LEU A 171 16.99 -20.15 3.49
C LEU A 171 17.33 -21.62 3.28
N GLU A 172 18.38 -21.91 2.51
CA GLU A 172 18.95 -23.24 2.38
C GLU A 172 19.96 -23.50 3.52
N ALA A 173 19.45 -23.96 4.67
CA ALA A 173 20.24 -24.47 5.79
C ALA A 173 20.00 -25.99 5.99
N GLU A 174 20.43 -26.58 7.11
CA GLU A 174 20.12 -28.00 7.43
C GLU A 174 18.60 -28.27 7.51
N VAL A 175 17.81 -27.23 7.76
CA VAL A 175 16.35 -27.22 7.61
C VAL A 175 16.00 -26.03 6.73
N THR A 176 15.33 -26.27 5.60
CA THR A 176 14.82 -25.21 4.74
C THR A 176 13.75 -24.41 5.48
N SER A 177 13.89 -23.09 5.50
CA SER A 177 12.89 -22.17 6.02
C SER A 177 12.40 -21.26 4.90
N ASP A 178 11.09 -21.23 4.70
CA ASP A 178 10.43 -20.39 3.72
C ASP A 178 9.68 -19.27 4.43
N TYR A 179 9.93 -18.03 4.02
CA TYR A 179 9.16 -16.87 4.40
C TYR A 179 8.47 -16.30 3.17
N LYS A 180 7.17 -16.02 3.29
CA LYS A 180 6.38 -15.35 2.25
C LYS A 180 5.53 -14.28 2.87
N TYR A 181 5.47 -13.12 2.22
CA TYR A 181 4.54 -12.06 2.57
C TYR A 181 4.01 -11.41 1.30
N ALA A 182 2.73 -11.53 1.05
CA ALA A 182 2.07 -10.94 -0.11
C ALA A 182 0.74 -10.28 0.27
N TYR A 183 0.37 -9.24 -0.47
CA TYR A 183 -0.93 -8.60 -0.38
C TYR A 183 -1.21 -7.81 -1.65
N ASN A 184 -2.49 -7.52 -1.90
CA ASN A 184 -2.90 -6.69 -3.03
C ASN A 184 -4.05 -5.77 -2.64
N ILE A 185 -4.31 -4.76 -3.47
CA ILE A 185 -5.46 -3.89 -3.29
C ILE A 185 -6.77 -4.64 -3.46
N VAL A 186 -7.74 -4.37 -2.58
CA VAL A 186 -9.10 -4.92 -2.60
C VAL A 186 -10.15 -3.83 -2.75
N ASP A 187 -9.78 -2.57 -2.54
CA ASP A 187 -10.63 -1.40 -2.74
C ASP A 187 -9.77 -0.14 -2.94
N SER A 188 -10.29 0.87 -3.65
CA SER A 188 -9.65 2.17 -3.83
C SER A 188 -10.59 3.23 -4.43
N ASN A 189 -10.28 4.51 -4.20
CA ASN A 189 -10.88 5.63 -4.95
C ASN A 189 -9.99 6.18 -6.08
N ILE A 190 -8.76 5.68 -6.25
CA ILE A 190 -7.78 6.29 -7.17
C ILE A 190 -8.05 5.99 -8.65
N PHE A 191 -8.90 5.01 -8.94
CA PHE A 191 -9.31 4.66 -10.31
C PHE A 191 -10.43 5.56 -10.85
N GLY A 192 -10.96 6.49 -10.05
CA GLY A 192 -12.02 7.42 -10.47
C GLY A 192 -13.40 6.76 -10.68
N VAL A 193 -13.47 5.43 -10.62
CA VAL A 193 -14.71 4.65 -10.59
C VAL A 193 -14.92 4.24 -9.14
N LYS A 194 -16.08 4.60 -8.56
CA LYS A 194 -16.48 4.00 -7.29
C LYS A 194 -16.56 2.49 -7.51
N PRO A 195 -15.86 1.65 -6.73
CA PRO A 195 -16.05 0.22 -6.82
C PRO A 195 -17.54 -0.07 -6.70
N SER A 196 -18.08 -0.86 -7.62
CA SER A 196 -19.40 -1.44 -7.40
C SER A 196 -19.31 -2.16 -6.05
N PRO A 197 -20.25 -1.95 -5.12
CA PRO A 197 -20.19 -2.63 -3.83
C PRO A 197 -20.04 -4.11 -4.11
N THR A 198 -18.86 -4.66 -3.81
CA THR A 198 -18.66 -6.09 -3.69
C THR A 198 -19.74 -6.52 -2.73
N VAL A 199 -20.59 -7.46 -3.16
CA VAL A 199 -21.62 -8.04 -2.31
C VAL A 199 -20.93 -8.47 -1.04
N GLU A 200 -21.06 -7.67 0.02
CA GLU A 200 -20.54 -8.03 1.33
C GLU A 200 -21.12 -9.42 1.63
N PRO A 201 -20.29 -10.41 2.02
CA PRO A 201 -20.86 -11.66 2.50
C PRO A 201 -21.88 -11.28 3.57
N PRO A 202 -23.11 -11.83 3.53
CA PRO A 202 -24.18 -11.38 4.41
C PRO A 202 -23.66 -11.37 5.84
N VAL A 203 -23.51 -10.16 6.38
CA VAL A 203 -23.15 -9.96 7.77
C VAL A 203 -24.25 -10.67 8.55
N ASP A 204 -23.89 -11.76 9.24
CA ASP A 204 -24.85 -12.50 10.06
C ASP A 204 -25.35 -11.54 11.14
N SER A 205 -26.52 -10.96 10.89
CA SER A 205 -27.18 -9.96 11.73
C SER A 205 -27.47 -10.47 13.14
N ASN A 206 -27.32 -11.79 13.38
CA ASN A 206 -27.45 -12.38 14.70
C ASN A 206 -26.30 -12.00 15.64
N HIS A 207 -25.10 -11.68 15.13
CA HIS A 207 -23.99 -11.28 16.01
C HIS A 207 -24.16 -9.86 16.58
N TYR A 208 -24.80 -8.94 15.83
CA TYR A 208 -25.00 -7.56 16.27
C TYR A 208 -26.13 -7.40 17.31
N LEU A 209 -27.17 -8.25 17.22
CA LEU A 209 -28.27 -8.25 18.20
C LEU A 209 -27.81 -8.74 19.59
N ILE A 210 -26.84 -9.66 19.65
CA ILE A 210 -26.29 -10.16 20.92
C ILE A 210 -25.52 -9.05 21.66
N TRP A 211 -24.75 -8.24 20.94
CA TRP A 211 -23.98 -7.13 21.54
C TRP A 211 -24.86 -5.95 21.99
N ILE A 212 -25.87 -5.56 21.21
CA ILE A 212 -26.81 -4.50 21.60
C ILE A 212 -27.66 -4.95 22.81
N GLY A 213 -28.11 -6.20 22.83
CA GLY A 213 -28.81 -6.79 23.97
C GLY A 213 -27.98 -6.80 25.25
N GLY A 214 -26.69 -7.17 25.14
CA GLY A 214 -25.75 -7.18 26.27
C GLY A 214 -25.48 -5.79 26.86
N ALA A 215 -25.28 -4.78 26.00
CA ALA A 215 -25.00 -3.40 26.43
C ALA A 215 -26.20 -2.73 27.13
N ALA A 216 -27.42 -2.99 26.65
CA ALA A 216 -28.65 -2.48 27.28
C ALA A 216 -28.92 -3.15 28.65
N ALA A 217 -28.65 -4.45 28.78
CA ALA A 217 -28.78 -5.16 30.06
C ALA A 217 -27.77 -4.66 31.10
N ALA A 218 -26.51 -4.43 30.71
CA ALA A 218 -25.47 -3.93 31.61
C ALA A 218 -25.78 -2.51 32.13
N THR A 219 -26.27 -1.62 31.28
CA THR A 219 -26.67 -0.27 31.68
C THR A 219 -27.86 -0.26 32.62
N ALA A 220 -28.88 -1.10 32.38
CA ALA A 220 -30.02 -1.24 33.28
C ALA A 220 -29.61 -1.73 34.68
N VAL A 221 -28.68 -2.69 34.76
CA VAL A 221 -28.16 -3.20 36.03
C VAL A 221 -27.38 -2.12 36.79
N ILE A 222 -26.52 -1.35 36.11
CA ILE A 222 -25.77 -0.25 36.75
C ILE A 222 -26.72 0.81 37.31
N VAL A 223 -27.76 1.19 36.55
CA VAL A 223 -28.77 2.16 37.01
C VAL A 223 -29.54 1.63 38.22
N LEU A 224 -29.96 0.36 38.22
CA LEU A 224 -30.66 -0.25 39.35
C LEU A 224 -29.77 -0.31 40.61
N ILE A 225 -28.50 -0.70 40.47
CA ILE A 225 -27.53 -0.69 41.57
C ILE A 225 -27.34 0.74 42.09
N GLY A 226 -27.19 1.73 41.20
CA GLY A 226 -27.08 3.14 41.57
C GLY A 226 -28.28 3.63 42.39
N ILE A 227 -29.50 3.30 41.95
CA ILE A 227 -30.74 3.66 42.66
C ILE A 227 -30.80 3.00 44.04
N LEU A 228 -30.45 1.72 44.16
CA LEU A 228 -30.44 1.00 45.43
C LEU A 228 -29.41 1.56 46.42
N VAL A 229 -28.20 1.85 45.95
CA VAL A 229 -27.14 2.47 46.78
C VAL A 229 -27.58 3.87 47.23
N PHE A 230 -28.18 4.66 46.35
CA PHE A 230 -28.65 6.01 46.67
C PHE A 230 -29.77 5.99 47.71
N LYS A 231 -30.77 5.10 47.56
CA LYS A 231 -31.83 4.89 48.56
C LYS A 231 -31.28 4.45 49.91
N LYS A 232 -30.31 3.53 49.94
CA LYS A 232 -29.66 3.09 51.18
C LYS A 232 -28.96 4.26 51.87
N LYS A 233 -28.21 5.10 51.13
CA LYS A 233 -27.50 6.27 51.67
C LYS A 233 -28.44 7.32 52.27
N GLN A 234 -29.61 7.56 51.66
CA GLN A 234 -30.61 8.48 52.20
C GLN A 234 -31.26 7.96 53.49
N SER A 235 -31.53 6.65 53.58
CA SER A 235 -32.05 6.02 54.80
C SER A 235 -31.07 6.13 55.97
N THR A 236 -29.77 5.89 55.72
CA THR A 236 -28.74 5.99 56.76
C THR A 236 -28.53 7.44 57.24
N LYS A 237 -28.64 8.43 56.35
CA LYS A 237 -28.59 9.86 56.75
C LYS A 237 -29.77 10.27 57.63
N LYS A 238 -30.99 9.79 57.34
CA LYS A 238 -32.17 10.08 58.18
C LYS A 238 -32.07 9.45 59.58
N ARG A 239 -31.36 8.33 59.73
CA ARG A 239 -31.12 7.68 61.04
C ARG A 239 -30.06 8.38 61.89
N LYS A 240 -29.17 9.19 61.32
CA LYS A 240 -28.11 9.93 62.07
C LYS A 240 -28.55 11.32 62.54
N HIS A 241 -29.76 11.76 62.18
CA HIS A 241 -30.34 13.04 62.61
C HIS A 241 -31.59 12.89 63.51
N LYS A 242 -31.78 11.69 64.08
CA LYS A 242 -32.66 11.41 65.21
C LYS A 242 -31.78 10.96 66.36
#